data_AF-A0A1M5EVX6-F1
#
_entry.id   AF-A0A1M5EVX6-F1
#
_cell.length_a   1.000
_cell.length_b   1.000
_cell.length_c   1.000
_cell.angle_alpha   90.00
_cell.angle_beta   90.00
_cell.angle_gamma   90.00
#
_symmetry.space_group_name_H-M   'P 1'
#
loop_
_entity.id
_entity.type
_entity.pdbx_description
1 polymer ?
#
loop_
_entity_poly.entity_id
_entity_poly.type
_entity_poly.pdbx_seq_one_letter_code
_entity_poly.pdbx_strand_id
1 'polypeptide(L)' 'MKFLVYQVIAIGVIWLGMSFFFNQMSDSSKLIYYIVSSWLLFLIVLLVKEFIRSKKNKE' A
#
# COMPACT_ATOMS: atom_id res chain seq x y z
N MET A 1 -6.21 -12.56 -3.85
CA MET A 1 -4.95 -12.48 -4.65
C MET A 1 -4.95 -11.44 -5.77
N LYS A 2 -5.48 -11.68 -6.99
CA LYS A 2 -5.29 -10.76 -8.15
C LYS A 2 -5.73 -9.32 -7.86
N PHE A 3 -6.92 -9.14 -7.28
CA PHE A 3 -7.43 -7.82 -6.90
C PHE A 3 -6.56 -7.10 -5.86
N LEU A 4 -6.15 -7.81 -4.79
CA LEU A 4 -5.27 -7.29 -3.75
C LEU A 4 -3.90 -6.87 -4.30
N VAL A 5 -3.33 -7.65 -5.22
CA VAL A 5 -2.09 -7.32 -5.93
C VAL A 5 -2.25 -6.04 -6.75
N TYR A 6 -3.30 -5.94 -7.57
CA TYR A 6 -3.57 -4.73 -8.35
C TYR A 6 -3.75 -3.49 -7.45
N GLN A 7 -4.45 -3.66 -6.32
CA GLN A 7 -4.68 -2.57 -5.37
C GLN A 7 -3.38 -2.08 -4.71
N VAL A 8 -2.51 -3.00 -4.29
CA VAL A 8 -1.19 -2.65 -3.75
C VAL A 8 -0.32 -1.94 -4.78
N ILE A 9 -0.32 -2.40 -6.04
CA ILE A 9 0.45 -1.77 -7.13
C ILE A 9 -0.09 -0.36 -7.42
N ALA A 10 -1.41 -0.22 -7.61
CA ALA A 10 -2.02 1.07 -7.92
C ALA A 10 -1.79 2.11 -6.81
N ILE A 11 -2.06 1.73 -5.55
CA ILE A 11 -1.83 2.62 -4.40
C ILE A 11 -0.33 2.87 -4.22
N GLY A 12 0.53 1.89 -4.49
CA GLY A 12 1.98 2.05 -4.45
C GLY A 12 2.50 3.09 -5.44
N VAL A 13 1.97 3.13 -6.66
CA VAL A 13 2.33 4.15 -7.67
C VAL A 13 1.86 5.53 -7.22
N ILE A 14 0.63 5.65 -6.73
CA ILE A 14 0.10 6.92 -6.21
C ILE A 14 0.92 7.41 -5.02
N TRP A 15 1.24 6.50 -4.08
CA TRP A 15 2.05 6.79 -2.91
C TRP A 15 3.47 7.22 -3.29
N LEU A 16 4.10 6.57 -4.27
CA LEU A 16 5.40 6.99 -4.80
C LEU A 16 5.35 8.41 -5.37
N GLY A 17 4.33 8.71 -6.17
CA GLY A 17 4.10 10.07 -6.67
C GLY A 17 3.98 11.07 -5.54
N MET A 18 3.18 10.78 -4.51
CA MET A 18 3.06 11.64 -3.34
C MET A 18 4.38 11.77 -2.55
N SER A 19 5.15 10.69 -2.45
CA SER A 19 6.43 10.66 -1.72
C SER A 19 7.46 11.57 -2.39
N PHE A 20 7.51 11.63 -3.72
CA PHE A 20 8.37 12.55 -4.46
C PHE A 20 8.07 14.03 -4.16
N PHE A 21 6.81 14.39 -3.97
CA PHE A 21 6.39 15.77 -3.66
C PHE A 21 6.24 16.05 -2.16
N PHE A 22 6.59 15.10 -1.28
CA PHE A 22 6.34 15.20 0.16
C PHE A 22 6.91 16.47 0.80
N ASN A 23 8.11 16.89 0.37
CA ASN A 23 8.75 18.10 0.89
C ASN A 23 8.05 19.41 0.49
N GLN A 24 7.25 19.38 -0.58
CA GLN A 24 6.53 20.55 -1.10
C GLN A 24 5.04 20.56 -0.67
N MET A 25 4.60 19.56 0.09
CA MET A 25 3.22 19.42 0.53
C MET A 25 2.89 20.32 1.72
N SER A 26 1.69 20.89 1.72
CA SER A 26 1.09 21.55 2.88
C SER A 26 0.80 20.53 3.99
N ASP A 27 0.59 21.03 5.21
CA ASP A 27 0.35 20.15 6.37
C ASP A 27 -0.88 19.25 6.20
N SER A 28 -1.94 19.75 5.54
CA SER A 28 -3.13 18.94 5.22
C SER A 28 -2.80 17.80 4.24
N SER A 29 -1.97 18.05 3.23
CA SER A 29 -1.55 17.03 2.27
C SER A 29 -0.62 15.99 2.90
N LYS A 30 0.24 16.39 3.83
CA LYS A 30 1.07 15.45 4.61
C LYS A 30 0.23 14.50 5.46
N LEU A 31 -0.89 14.99 6.00
CA LEU A 31 -1.84 14.15 6.75
C LEU A 31 -2.42 13.05 5.85
N ILE A 32 -2.83 13.41 4.63
CA ILE A 32 -3.30 12.44 3.62
C ILE A 32 -2.19 11.44 3.28
N TYR A 33 -0.96 11.90 3.10
CA TYR A 33 0.19 11.03 2.86
C TYR A 33 0.35 9.98 3.97
N TYR A 34 0.24 10.38 5.24
CA TYR A 34 0.34 9.42 6.36
C TYR A 34 -0.81 8.43 6.39
N ILE A 35 -2.04 8.87 6.11
CA ILE A 35 -3.21 7.98 6.01
C ILE A 35 -2.99 6.94 4.90
N VAL A 36 -2.59 7.40 3.71
CA VAL A 36 -2.36 6.51 2.56
C VAL A 36 -1.17 5.58 2.81
N SER A 37 -0.11 6.06 3.47
CA SER A 37 1.04 5.24 3.89
C SER A 37 0.60 4.12 4.84
N SER A 38 -0.20 4.45 5.85
CA SER A 38 -0.74 3.48 6.82
C SER A 38 -1.63 2.45 6.12
N TRP A 39 -2.48 2.90 5.20
CA TRP A 39 -3.33 2.02 4.40
C TRP A 39 -2.53 1.10 3.48
N LEU A 40 -1.48 1.61 2.82
CA LEU A 40 -0.58 0.82 1.98
C LEU A 40 0.11 -0.29 2.78
N LEU A 41 0.68 0.05 3.95
CA LEU A 41 1.32 -0.92 4.84
C LEU A 41 0.35 -2.03 5.25
N PHE A 42 -0.88 -1.67 5.60
CA PHE A 42 -1.91 -2.64 5.94
C PHE A 42 -2.20 -3.61 4.78
N LEU A 43 -2.33 -3.09 3.55
CA LEU A 43 -2.56 -3.93 2.37
C LEU A 43 -1.36 -4.85 2.07
N ILE A 44 -0.13 -4.39 2.28
CA ILE A 44 1.07 -5.22 2.16
C ILE A 44 1.03 -6.38 3.17
N VAL A 45 0.68 -6.11 4.43
CA VAL A 45 0.55 -7.15 5.46
C VAL A 45 -0.51 -8.18 5.08
N LEU A 46 -1.67 -7.74 4.59
CA LEU A 46 -2.72 -8.64 4.12
C LEU A 46 -2.26 -9.49 2.95
N LEU A 47 -1.56 -8.89 1.99
CA LEU A 47 -1.02 -9.58 0.81
C LEU A 47 -0.03 -10.66 1.21
N VAL A 48 0.91 -10.36 2.13
CA VAL A 48 1.87 -11.35 2.66
C VAL A 48 1.14 -12.46 3.41
N LYS A 49 0.16 -12.12 4.26
CA LYS A 49 -0.63 -13.11 5.00
C LYS A 49 -1.40 -14.05 4.06
N GLU A 50 -2.03 -13.51 3.03
CA GLU A 50 -2.76 -14.30 2.02
C GLU A 50 -1.79 -15.16 1.20
N PHE A 51 -0.59 -14.64 0.87
CA PHE A 51 0.46 -15.39 0.17
C PHE A 51 0.98 -16.57 0.96
N ILE A 52 1.28 -16.39 2.25
CA ILE A 52 1.69 -17.48 3.15
C ILE A 52 0.56 -18.51 3.28
N ARG A 53 -0.68 -18.07 3.50
CA ARG A 53 -1.86 -18.96 3.59
C ARG A 53 -2.09 -19.76 2.31
N SER A 54 -1.96 -19.12 1.15
CA SER A 54 -2.15 -19.78 -0.14
C SER A 54 -1.05 -20.78 -0.46
N LYS A 55 0.17 -20.61 0.05
CA LYS A 55 1.22 -21.64 -0.04
C LYS A 55 0.91 -22.84 0.85
N LYS A 56 0.48 -22.59 2.09
CA LYS A 56 0.14 -23.65 3.06
C LYS A 56 -1.04 -24.54 2.63
N ASN A 57 -2.03 -23.99 1.91
CA ASN A 57 -3.18 -24.74 1.40
C ASN A 57 -2.91 -25.50 0.08
N LYS A 58 -1.71 -25.40 -0.48
CA LYS A 58 -1.31 -26.08 -1.72
C LYS A 58 -0.42 -27.31 -1.50
N GLU A 59 -0.01 -27.55 -0.25
CA GLU A 59 0.56 -28.81 0.25
C GLU A 59 -0.54 -29.64 0.90
#